data_AF-A0A7W1VCV9-F1
#
_entry.id   AF-A0A7W1VCV9-F1
#
_cell.length_a   1.000
_cell.length_b   1.000
_cell.length_c   1.000
_cell.angle_alpha   90.00
_cell.angle_beta   90.00
_cell.angle_gamma   90.00
#
_symmetry.space_group_name_H-M   'P 1'
#
loop_
_entity.id
_entity.type
_entity.pdbx_description
1 polymer ?
#
loop_
_entity_poly.entity_id
_entity_poly.type
_entity_poly.pdbx_seq_one_letter_code
_entity_poly.pdbx_strand_id
1 'polypeptide(L)'
;MQSRLPFEPQHIEPALVGRIPFSFIDLFSGIGGFRIPLEGIGGSCIFSSEIDKYSQKTYKSWFGETPHGDITRINAADIPDHDVLAAGFPC
;
A
#
# COMPACT_ATOMS: atom_id res chain seq x y z
N MET A 1 -17.80 -5.20 -2.25
CA MET A 1 -18.18 -4.16 -1.26
C MET A 1 -16.96 -3.25 -1.14
N GLN A 2 -16.97 -2.07 -1.78
CA GLN A 2 -15.81 -1.16 -1.79
C GLN A 2 -15.57 -0.61 -0.37
N SER A 3 -14.39 -0.83 0.19
CA SER A 3 -13.96 -0.15 1.41
C SER A 3 -13.77 1.34 1.09
N ARG A 4 -14.55 2.19 1.75
CA ARG A 4 -14.44 3.66 1.59
C ARG A 4 -13.33 4.15 2.49
N LEU A 5 -12.31 4.77 1.91
CA LEU A 5 -11.41 5.64 2.65
C LEU A 5 -12.24 6.72 3.36
N PRO A 6 -11.92 7.10 4.61
CA PRO A 6 -12.67 8.10 5.36
C PRO A 6 -12.46 9.53 4.84
N PHE A 7 -11.64 9.67 3.79
CA PHE A 7 -11.37 10.89 3.05
C PHE A 7 -11.41 10.55 1.56
N GLU A 8 -12.02 11.43 0.78
CA GLU A 8 -11.81 11.45 -0.66
C GLU A 8 -10.57 12.31 -0.93
N PRO A 9 -9.60 11.84 -1.74
CA PRO A 9 -8.46 12.67 -2.10
C PRO A 9 -8.98 13.91 -2.83
N GLN A 10 -8.84 15.07 -2.20
CA GLN A 10 -9.27 16.35 -2.74
C GLN A 10 -8.36 16.69 -3.92
N HIS A 11 -8.90 16.58 -5.13
CA HIS A 11 -8.23 16.87 -6.41
C HIS A 11 -7.02 15.97 -6.74
N ILE A 12 -7.29 14.75 -7.19
CA ILE A 12 -6.39 14.08 -8.14
C ILE A 12 -6.91 14.44 -9.52
N GLU A 13 -6.32 15.47 -10.15
CA GLU A 13 -6.46 15.65 -11.60
C GLU A 13 -6.10 14.30 -12.24
N PRO A 14 -7.00 13.64 -12.99
CA PRO A 14 -6.63 12.42 -13.68
C PRO A 14 -5.53 12.83 -14.65
N ALA A 15 -4.30 12.38 -14.39
CA ALA A 15 -3.24 12.52 -15.39
C ALA A 15 -3.70 11.73 -16.61
N LEU A 16 -4.21 12.51 -17.57
CA LEU A 16 -4.79 12.08 -18.83
C LEU A 16 -3.78 11.21 -19.58
N VAL A 17 -4.20 10.01 -19.99
CA VAL A 17 -3.63 9.19 -21.07
C VAL A 17 -2.14 8.84 -20.91
N GLY A 18 -1.83 7.60 -20.50
CA GLY A 18 -0.45 7.06 -20.53
C GLY A 18 0.05 6.35 -19.26
N ARG A 19 -0.80 6.07 -18.28
CA ARG A 19 -0.41 5.34 -17.07
C ARG A 19 -0.16 3.87 -17.40
N ILE A 20 1.09 3.44 -17.34
CA ILE A 20 1.48 2.04 -17.47
C ILE A 20 1.09 1.35 -16.16
N PRO A 21 0.26 0.30 -16.17
CA PRO A 21 -0.04 -0.45 -14.96
C PRO A 21 1.25 -1.05 -14.39
N PHE A 22 1.43 -0.94 -13.08
CA PHE A 22 2.58 -1.50 -12.37
C PHE A 22 2.15 -2.11 -11.04
N SER A 23 2.96 -3.03 -10.54
CA SER A 23 2.81 -3.66 -9.25
C SER A 23 3.76 -3.03 -8.23
N PHE A 24 3.32 -2.94 -6.97
CA PHE A 24 4.19 -2.46 -5.91
C PHE A 24 3.98 -3.21 -4.60
N ILE A 25 5.00 -3.15 -3.76
CA ILE A 25 4.94 -3.57 -2.36
C ILE A 25 5.06 -2.35 -1.43
N ASP A 26 4.34 -2.36 -0.32
CA ASP A 26 4.25 -1.28 0.66
C ASP A 26 4.83 -1.75 2.01
N LEU A 27 6.13 -1.54 2.20
CA LEU A 27 6.83 -1.92 3.44
C LEU A 27 6.78 -0.78 4.45
N PHE A 28 6.64 -1.12 5.73
CA PHE A 28 6.38 -0.14 6.80
C PHE A 28 5.13 0.68 6.46
N SER A 29 4.08 -0.01 6.00
CA SER A 29 2.96 0.62 5.29
C SER A 29 2.18 1.62 6.14
N GLY A 30 2.31 1.57 7.47
CA GLY A 30 1.51 2.35 8.40
C GLY A 30 0.03 2.19 8.07
N ILE A 31 -0.62 3.30 7.71
CA ILE A 31 -2.03 3.35 7.30
C ILE A 31 -2.22 3.47 5.78
N GLY A 32 -1.18 3.24 4.97
CA GLY A 32 -1.26 3.25 3.50
C GLY A 32 -0.87 4.57 2.84
N GLY A 33 0.06 5.32 3.44
CA GLY A 33 0.51 6.62 2.91
C GLY A 33 1.10 6.55 1.51
N PHE A 34 1.78 5.45 1.16
CA PHE A 34 2.24 5.17 -0.20
C PHE A 34 1.16 4.54 -1.08
N ARG A 35 0.37 3.61 -0.53
CA ARG A 35 -0.67 2.90 -1.28
C ARG A 35 -1.66 3.85 -1.96
N ILE A 36 -2.16 4.85 -1.23
CA ILE A 36 -3.18 5.79 -1.75
C ILE A 36 -2.72 6.51 -3.03
N PRO A 37 -1.58 7.23 -3.06
CA PRO A 37 -1.12 7.88 -4.27
C PRO A 37 -0.68 6.88 -5.35
N LEU A 38 -0.06 5.73 -4.99
CA LEU A 38 0.38 4.74 -5.98
C LEU A 38 -0.79 4.06 -6.71
N GLU A 39 -1.84 3.65 -5.99
CA GLU A 39 -3.09 3.18 -6.61
C GLU A 39 -3.74 4.30 -7.43
N GLY A 40 -3.71 5.54 -6.93
CA GLY A 40 -4.21 6.73 -7.62
C GLY A 40 -3.53 7.01 -8.97
N ILE A 41 -2.33 6.50 -9.22
CA ILE A 41 -1.59 6.62 -10.49
C ILE A 41 -1.55 5.33 -11.32
N GLY A 42 -2.32 4.30 -10.95
CA GLY A 42 -2.43 3.04 -11.70
C GLY A 42 -1.58 1.88 -11.17
N GLY A 43 -0.98 2.03 -9.98
CA GLY A 43 -0.29 0.95 -9.28
C GLY A 43 -1.26 -0.04 -8.65
N SER A 44 -0.83 -1.29 -8.48
CA SER A 44 -1.54 -2.32 -7.72
C SER A 44 -0.68 -2.78 -6.54
N CYS A 45 -1.20 -2.63 -5.32
CA CYS A 45 -0.53 -3.11 -4.11
C CYS A 45 -0.65 -4.64 -4.04
N ILE A 46 0.46 -5.37 -4.14
CA ILE A 46 0.46 -6.84 -4.13
C ILE A 46 1.05 -7.43 -2.85
N PHE A 47 1.67 -6.60 -2.01
CA PHE A 47 2.17 -6.99 -0.69
C PHE A 47 2.27 -5.75 0.20
N SER A 48 1.92 -5.88 1.47
CA SER A 48 2.16 -4.85 2.48
C SER A 48 2.65 -5.45 3.80
N SER A 49 3.43 -4.70 4.57
CA SER A 49 3.93 -5.11 5.89
C SER A 49 3.96 -3.93 6.86
N GLU A 50 3.39 -4.14 8.05
CA GLU A 50 3.32 -3.19 9.15
C GLU A 50 3.34 -3.94 10.49
N ILE A 51 4.18 -3.53 11.43
CA ILE A 51 4.33 -4.20 12.73
C ILE A 51 3.33 -3.67 13.77
N ASP A 52 2.90 -2.41 13.65
CA ASP A 52 1.96 -1.79 14.58
C ASP A 52 0.52 -2.27 14.35
N LYS A 53 -0.07 -2.84 15.42
CA LYS A 53 -1.42 -3.41 15.40
C LYS A 53 -2.53 -2.38 15.16
N TYR A 54 -2.32 -1.11 15.53
CA TYR A 54 -3.33 -0.06 15.36
C TYR A 54 -3.31 0.46 13.92
N SER A 55 -2.13 0.61 13.33
CA SER A 55 -1.93 0.87 11.91
C SER A 55 -2.57 -0.23 11.06
N GLN A 56 -2.31 -1.51 11.35
CA GLN A 56 -2.95 -2.64 10.66
C GLN A 56 -4.49 -2.59 10.73
N LYS A 57 -5.07 -2.21 11.89
CA LYS A 57 -6.53 -2.09 12.05
C LYS A 57 -7.10 -1.01 11.13
N THR A 58 -6.44 0.14 11.06
CA THR A 58 -6.82 1.24 10.17
C THR A 58 -6.67 0.85 8.71
N TYR A 59 -5.53 0.26 8.35
CA TYR A 59 -5.25 -0.25 7.00
C TYR A 59 -6.33 -1.24 6.54
N LYS A 60 -6.67 -2.23 7.38
CA LYS A 60 -7.76 -3.18 7.12
C LYS A 60 -9.11 -2.50 6.93
N SER A 61 -9.40 -1.50 7.75
CA SER A 61 -10.65 -0.73 7.61
C SER A 61 -10.74 -0.01 6.27
N TRP A 62 -9.62 0.40 5.70
CA TRP A 62 -9.55 1.24 4.49
C TRP A 62 -9.42 0.44 3.21
N PHE A 63 -8.64 -0.64 3.22
CA PHE A 63 -8.31 -1.44 2.04
C PHE A 63 -8.91 -2.84 2.06
N GLY A 64 -9.53 -3.27 3.18
CA GLY A 64 -10.05 -4.63 3.34
C GLY A 64 -8.95 -5.70 3.56
N GLU A 65 -7.69 -5.30 3.53
CA GLU A 65 -6.51 -6.17 3.64
C GLU A 65 -5.77 -5.93 4.96
N THR A 66 -5.22 -6.98 5.57
CA THR A 66 -4.37 -6.83 6.75
C THR A 66 -2.92 -6.94 6.31
N PRO A 67 -2.07 -5.92 6.52
CA PRO A 67 -0.64 -6.03 6.22
C PRO A 67 0.00 -7.19 6.97
N HIS A 68 1.06 -7.76 6.39
CA HIS A 68 1.91 -8.70 7.10
C HIS A 68 2.56 -8.03 8.31
N GLY A 69 2.94 -8.80 9.32
CA GLY A 69 3.56 -8.27 10.54
C GLY A 69 5.02 -7.85 10.34
N ASP A 70 5.84 -8.16 11.33
CA ASP A 70 7.28 -7.87 11.36
C ASP A 70 8.02 -8.37 10.10
N ILE A 71 8.47 -7.42 9.26
CA ILE A 71 9.18 -7.68 8.00
C ILE A 71 10.49 -8.45 8.21
N THR A 72 11.11 -8.37 9.41
CA THR A 72 12.36 -9.10 9.71
C THR A 72 12.14 -10.62 9.83
N ARG A 73 10.88 -11.06 9.91
CA ARG A 73 10.48 -12.47 10.04
C ARG A 73 9.97 -13.07 8.73
N ILE A 74 9.93 -12.29 7.66
CA ILE A 74 9.46 -12.70 6.34
C ILE A 74 10.68 -12.99 5.47
N ASN A 75 10.73 -14.17 4.84
CA ASN A 75 11.81 -14.47 3.92
C ASN A 75 11.62 -13.61 2.65
N ALA A 76 12.70 -12.98 2.18
CA ALA A 76 12.66 -12.16 0.97
C ALA A 76 12.16 -12.95 -0.26
N ALA A 77 12.40 -14.26 -0.32
CA ALA A 77 11.91 -15.12 -1.39
C ALA A 77 10.38 -15.35 -1.38
N ASP A 78 9.70 -15.06 -0.26
CA ASP A 78 8.24 -15.17 -0.15
C ASP A 78 7.52 -13.86 -0.56
N ILE A 79 8.28 -12.77 -0.77
CA ILE A 79 7.74 -11.50 -1.25
C ILE A 79 7.50 -11.61 -2.76
N PRO A 80 6.27 -11.35 -3.27
CA PRO A 80 5.98 -11.43 -4.69
C PRO A 80 6.86 -10.51 -5.55
N ASP A 81 7.14 -10.93 -6.79
CA ASP A 81 7.78 -10.08 -7.80
C ASP A 81 7.00 -8.79 -7.97
N HIS A 82 7.71 -7.66 -7.98
CA HIS A 82 7.12 -6.32 -8.02
C HIS A 82 7.98 -5.36 -8.84
N ASP A 83 7.34 -4.33 -9.39
CA ASP A 83 8.02 -3.28 -10.15
C ASP A 83 8.58 -2.19 -9.22
N VAL A 84 7.88 -1.89 -8.13
CA VAL A 84 8.21 -0.82 -7.18
C VAL A 84 8.19 -1.31 -5.74
N LEU A 85 9.25 -1.02 -5.00
CA LEU A 85 9.30 -1.15 -3.54
C LEU A 85 9.12 0.23 -2.92
N ALA A 86 8.01 0.43 -2.21
CA ALA A 86 7.76 1.62 -1.40
C ALA A 86 8.06 1.32 0.07
N ALA A 87 8.88 2.14 0.71
CA ALA A 87 9.28 1.95 2.10
C ALA A 87 9.52 3.27 2.83
N GLY A 88 8.68 3.57 3.83
CA GLY A 88 8.92 4.62 4.82
C GLY A 88 9.55 4.02 6.07
N PHE A 89 10.82 3.62 5.99
CA PHE A 89 11.47 2.91 7.09
C PHE A 89 11.60 3.79 8.36
N PRO A 90 11.60 3.19 9.57
CA PRO A 90 11.80 3.92 10.82
C PRO A 90 13.08 4.77 10.80
N CYS A 91 12.97 6.04 11.21
CA CYS A 91 14.06 7.02 11.23
C CYS A 91 14.49 7.40 12.65
#